data_AF-A0A970ASK6-F1
#
_entry.id   AF-A0A970ASK6-F1
#
_cell.length_a   1.000
_cell.length_b   1.000
_cell.length_c   1.000
_cell.angle_alpha   90.00
_cell.angle_beta   90.00
_cell.angle_gamma   90.00
#
_symmetry.space_group_name_H-M   'P 1'
#
loop_
_entity.id
_entity.type
_entity.pdbx_description
1 polymer ?
#
loop_
_entity_poly.entity_id
_entity_poly.type
_entity_poly.pdbx_seq_one_letter_code
_entity_poly.pdbx_strand_id
1 'polypeptide(L)'
;MFNKKVFISTLSVILLLVLSVGAFAATRTGTWVDEVIILEEPSSATAIKRLQAKDIDIYVEPISETAAFDAVKQDPNLDYYQTFGSYSEITFNTVGPEFNDGRLNPFSNRKIREAMNYLLDRDYIAQEVYGGLAVPKYTIMNSRFADYARVVETARALEIKYGYDKEKAINIIAEEMVAMGAEKVNGKWHYNGSPVV
;
A
#
# COMPACT_ATOMS: atom_id res chain seq x y z
N MET A 1 62.72 22.99 27.70
CA MET A 1 61.77 24.09 27.97
C MET A 1 61.29 24.64 26.64
N PHE A 2 60.04 24.39 26.26
CA PHE A 2 59.47 25.03 25.06
C PHE A 2 59.38 26.54 25.28
N ASN A 3 59.85 27.32 24.30
CA ASN A 3 59.76 28.77 24.35
C ASN A 3 58.28 29.18 24.33
N LYS A 4 57.77 29.71 25.45
CA LYS A 4 56.36 30.09 25.62
C LYS A 4 55.85 30.99 24.49
N LYS A 5 56.70 31.86 23.94
CA LYS A 5 56.34 32.74 22.81
C LYS A 5 56.10 31.95 21.52
N VAL A 6 56.94 30.95 21.26
CA VAL A 6 56.80 30.06 20.09
C VAL A 6 55.54 29.21 20.24
N PHE A 7 55.31 28.63 21.42
CA PHE A 7 54.13 27.81 21.69
C PHE A 7 52.81 28.59 21.50
N ILE A 8 52.74 29.82 22.03
CA ILE A 8 51.55 30.68 21.86
C ILE A 8 51.37 31.04 20.38
N SER A 9 52.44 31.38 19.67
CA SER A 9 52.35 31.72 18.24
C SER A 9 51.87 30.54 17.39
N THR A 10 52.34 29.32 17.65
CA THR A 10 51.92 28.12 16.92
C THR A 10 50.46 27.79 17.22
N LEU A 11 50.02 27.91 18.47
CA LEU A 11 48.64 27.68 18.86
C LEU A 11 47.68 28.70 18.21
N SER A 12 48.07 29.97 18.16
CA SER A 12 47.28 31.01 17.49
C SER A 12 47.17 30.79 15.98
N VAL A 13 48.25 30.34 15.32
CA VAL A 13 48.23 30.02 13.89
C VAL A 13 47.35 28.80 13.59
N ILE A 14 47.41 27.75 14.43
CA ILE A 14 46.52 26.58 14.31
C ILE A 14 45.06 27.00 14.51
N LEU A 15 44.77 27.84 15.51
CA LEU A 15 43.41 28.32 15.78
C LEU A 15 42.87 29.16 14.61
N LEU A 16 43.71 30.04 14.03
CA LEU A 16 43.37 30.84 12.84
C LEU A 16 43.13 29.97 11.60
N LEU A 17 43.94 28.93 11.39
CA LEU A 17 43.74 27.96 10.31
C LEU A 17 42.42 27.19 10.49
N VAL A 18 42.13 26.69 11.68
CA VAL A 18 40.88 25.97 11.99
C VAL A 18 39.65 26.86 11.81
N LEU A 19 39.70 28.13 12.25
CA LEU A 19 38.61 29.09 12.08
C LEU A 19 38.39 29.49 10.60
N SER A 20 39.47 29.57 9.80
CA SER A 20 39.38 29.91 8.39
C SER A 20 38.75 28.79 7.53
N VAL A 21 38.95 27.53 7.89
CA VAL A 21 38.36 26.37 7.17
C VAL A 21 36.84 26.30 7.38
N GLY A 22 36.34 26.69 8.56
CA GLY A 22 34.89 26.75 8.83
C GLY A 22 34.15 27.84 8.04
N ALA A 23 34.85 28.92 7.63
CA ALA A 23 34.25 30.04 6.91
C ALA A 23 34.05 29.78 5.40
N PHE A 24 34.67 28.74 4.84
CA PHE A 24 34.50 28.31 3.45
C PHE A 24 33.53 27.12 3.28
N ALA A 25 32.87 26.68 4.35
CA ALA A 25 31.76 25.74 4.21
C ALA A 25 30.63 26.47 3.46
N ALA A 26 30.51 26.18 2.15
CA ALA A 26 29.45 26.70 1.31
C ALA A 26 28.11 26.51 2.03
N THR A 27 27.31 27.58 2.17
CA THR A 27 25.99 27.47 2.79
C THR A 27 25.18 26.45 2.01
N ARG A 28 24.97 25.26 2.59
CA ARG A 28 24.28 24.17 1.92
C ARG A 28 22.80 24.54 1.81
N THR A 29 22.38 24.95 0.62
CA THR A 29 20.98 25.29 0.32
C THR A 29 20.19 24.13 -0.30
N GLY A 30 20.83 22.96 -0.47
CA GLY A 30 20.26 21.75 -1.07
C GLY A 30 20.17 20.56 -0.10
N THR A 31 19.87 19.37 -0.63
CA THR A 31 19.72 18.13 0.15
C THR A 31 21.00 17.75 0.91
N TRP A 32 20.84 16.96 1.97
CA TRP A 32 21.96 16.50 2.80
C TRP A 32 22.81 15.39 2.13
N VAL A 33 22.29 14.78 1.07
CA VAL A 33 22.98 13.75 0.28
C VAL A 33 23.50 14.35 -1.02
N ASP A 34 24.64 13.82 -1.48
CA ASP A 34 25.29 14.28 -2.71
C ASP A 34 24.84 13.48 -3.96
N GLU A 35 24.37 12.24 -3.77
CA GLU A 35 23.83 11.37 -4.82
C GLU A 35 22.66 10.53 -4.30
N VAL A 36 21.70 10.23 -5.17
CA VAL A 36 20.63 9.26 -4.91
C VAL A 36 20.59 8.28 -6.09
N ILE A 37 20.83 7.00 -5.80
CA ILE A 37 20.76 5.93 -6.80
C ILE A 37 19.43 5.20 -6.61
N ILE A 38 18.61 5.18 -7.66
CA ILE A 38 17.36 4.43 -7.68
C ILE A 38 17.58 3.16 -8.48
N LEU A 39 17.22 2.03 -7.90
CA LEU A 39 17.33 0.72 -8.51
C LEU A 39 16.06 -0.09 -8.26
N GLU A 40 15.82 -1.06 -9.12
CA GLU A 40 14.70 -1.98 -8.99
C GLU A 40 15.11 -3.17 -8.09
N GLU A 41 14.26 -3.50 -7.13
CA GLU A 41 14.34 -4.72 -6.35
C GLU A 41 12.92 -5.26 -6.15
N PRO A 42 12.49 -6.26 -6.92
CA PRO A 42 11.11 -6.74 -6.87
C PRO A 42 10.84 -7.67 -5.68
N SER A 43 11.87 -8.12 -4.95
CA SER A 43 11.73 -9.04 -3.82
C SER A 43 12.00 -8.35 -2.50
N SER A 44 10.97 -8.30 -1.65
CA SER A 44 11.09 -7.83 -0.25
C SER A 44 12.17 -8.60 0.52
N ALA A 45 12.25 -9.93 0.34
CA ALA A 45 13.24 -10.77 1.00
C ALA A 45 14.69 -10.45 0.55
N THR A 46 14.91 -10.18 -0.73
CA THR A 46 16.23 -9.76 -1.24
C THR A 46 16.56 -8.33 -0.79
N ALA A 47 15.58 -7.43 -0.81
CA ALA A 47 15.74 -6.06 -0.31
C ALA A 47 16.20 -6.02 1.15
N ILE A 48 15.59 -6.83 2.02
CA ILE A 48 15.99 -6.94 3.43
C ILE A 48 17.46 -7.36 3.55
N LYS A 49 17.90 -8.37 2.79
CA LYS A 49 19.31 -8.80 2.80
C LYS A 49 20.26 -7.68 2.34
N ARG A 50 19.85 -6.91 1.35
CA ARG A 50 20.63 -5.77 0.83
C ARG A 50 20.69 -4.61 1.82
N LEU A 51 19.60 -4.34 2.55
CA LEU A 51 19.60 -3.38 3.68
C LEU A 51 20.58 -3.84 4.77
N GLN A 52 20.54 -5.12 5.15
CA GLN A 52 21.44 -5.69 6.15
C GLN A 52 22.92 -5.64 5.72
N ALA A 53 23.18 -5.88 4.43
CA ALA A 53 24.51 -5.76 3.85
C ALA A 53 24.97 -4.30 3.63
N LYS A 54 24.06 -3.32 3.78
CA LYS A 54 24.26 -1.90 3.45
C LYS A 54 24.54 -1.65 1.97
N ASP A 55 24.02 -2.52 1.11
CA ASP A 55 24.03 -2.36 -0.34
C ASP A 55 22.95 -1.36 -0.81
N ILE A 56 21.90 -1.17 0.00
CA ILE A 56 20.87 -0.14 -0.16
C ILE A 56 20.57 0.47 1.22
N ASP A 57 20.18 1.74 1.25
CA ASP A 57 19.87 2.45 2.49
C ASP A 57 18.36 2.47 2.80
N ILE A 58 17.51 2.45 1.77
CA ILE A 58 16.05 2.56 1.90
C ILE A 58 15.37 1.59 0.92
N TYR A 59 14.37 0.86 1.41
CA TYR A 59 13.42 0.11 0.58
C TYR A 59 12.04 0.75 0.73
N VAL A 60 11.47 1.21 -0.40
CA VAL A 60 10.26 2.07 -0.40
C VAL A 60 8.96 1.34 -0.73
N GLU A 61 9.03 0.03 -1.00
CA GLU A 61 7.84 -0.78 -1.26
C GLU A 61 7.25 -1.35 0.05
N PRO A 62 5.91 -1.45 0.15
CA PRO A 62 5.27 -2.00 1.33
C PRO A 62 5.54 -3.49 1.47
N ILE A 63 5.91 -3.92 2.68
CA ILE A 63 6.06 -5.34 3.03
C ILE A 63 4.73 -5.83 3.61
N SER A 64 4.04 -6.68 2.85
CA SER A 64 2.77 -7.31 3.25
C SER A 64 2.92 -8.78 3.66
N GLU A 65 4.13 -9.31 3.60
CA GLU A 65 4.47 -10.68 4.01
C GLU A 65 4.93 -10.68 5.47
N THR A 66 4.25 -11.45 6.32
CA THR A 66 4.56 -11.50 7.76
C THR A 66 5.98 -11.95 8.05
N ALA A 67 6.47 -12.99 7.37
CA ALA A 67 7.83 -13.49 7.59
C ALA A 67 8.90 -12.44 7.25
N ALA A 68 8.70 -11.67 6.18
CA ALA A 68 9.62 -10.60 5.80
C ALA A 68 9.55 -9.44 6.80
N PHE A 69 8.34 -9.06 7.24
CA PHE A 69 8.17 -8.02 8.25
C PHE A 69 8.75 -8.41 9.61
N ASP A 70 8.58 -9.67 10.03
CA ASP A 70 9.16 -10.20 11.26
C ASP A 70 10.68 -10.16 11.23
N ALA A 71 11.30 -10.47 10.09
CA ALA A 71 12.75 -10.35 9.92
C ALA A 71 13.25 -8.91 10.12
N VAL A 72 12.52 -7.91 9.57
CA VAL A 72 12.84 -6.49 9.80
C VAL A 72 12.67 -6.12 11.26
N LYS A 73 11.56 -6.51 11.89
CA LYS A 73 11.25 -6.18 13.28
C LYS A 73 12.24 -6.76 14.29
N GLN A 74 12.82 -7.91 13.99
CA GLN A 74 13.78 -8.60 14.85
C GLN A 74 15.23 -8.11 14.67
N ASP A 75 15.52 -7.34 13.62
CA ASP A 75 16.86 -6.81 13.36
C ASP A 75 17.03 -5.42 13.99
N PRO A 76 17.89 -5.25 15.02
CA PRO A 76 18.09 -3.96 15.67
C PRO A 76 18.79 -2.91 14.78
N ASN A 77 19.29 -3.30 13.61
CA ASN A 77 19.93 -2.38 12.66
C ASN A 77 18.97 -1.85 11.59
N LEU A 78 17.74 -2.35 11.55
CA LEU A 78 16.71 -1.92 10.59
C LEU A 78 15.64 -1.11 11.31
N ASP A 79 15.15 -0.07 10.62
CA ASP A 79 13.99 0.71 11.05
C ASP A 79 12.88 0.59 10.01
N TYR A 80 11.64 0.84 10.41
CA TYR A 80 10.48 0.74 9.54
C TYR A 80 9.43 1.78 9.87
N TYR A 81 8.67 2.18 8.85
CA TYR A 81 7.52 3.05 9.01
C TYR A 81 6.25 2.29 8.64
N GLN A 82 5.29 2.29 9.56
CA GLN A 82 3.95 1.82 9.24
C GLN A 82 3.19 2.93 8.50
N THR A 83 2.72 2.62 7.29
CA THR A 83 1.95 3.56 6.47
C THR A 83 0.62 2.95 6.05
N PHE A 84 -0.37 3.80 5.78
CA PHE A 84 -1.69 3.39 5.29
C PHE A 84 -2.01 4.03 3.93
N GLY A 85 -0.98 4.29 3.12
CA GLY A 85 -1.12 5.04 1.85
C GLY A 85 -1.56 4.20 0.66
N SER A 86 -1.21 2.92 0.64
CA SER A 86 -1.55 2.00 -0.45
C SER A 86 -2.80 1.18 -0.14
N TYR A 87 -3.49 0.74 -1.19
CA TYR A 87 -4.64 -0.14 -1.07
C TYR A 87 -4.71 -1.10 -2.25
N SER A 88 -5.24 -2.29 -1.98
CA SER A 88 -5.63 -3.26 -3.00
C SER A 88 -7.13 -3.16 -3.21
N GLU A 89 -7.58 -3.23 -4.47
CA GLU A 89 -8.98 -3.09 -4.83
C GLU A 89 -9.34 -3.96 -6.05
N ILE A 90 -10.64 -4.10 -6.31
CA ILE A 90 -11.15 -4.80 -7.49
C ILE A 90 -11.92 -3.80 -8.33
N THR A 91 -11.30 -3.36 -9.43
CA THR A 91 -11.95 -2.51 -10.42
C THR A 91 -12.64 -3.37 -11.47
N PHE A 92 -13.92 -3.10 -11.69
CA PHE A 92 -14.72 -3.78 -12.70
C PHE A 92 -14.81 -2.97 -13.99
N ASN A 93 -14.69 -3.66 -15.14
CA ASN A 93 -15.09 -3.09 -16.42
C ASN A 93 -16.62 -2.96 -16.48
N THR A 94 -17.13 -1.75 -16.69
CA THR A 94 -18.57 -1.44 -16.67
C THR A 94 -19.23 -1.37 -18.05
N VAL A 95 -18.48 -1.58 -19.13
CA VAL A 95 -19.01 -1.57 -20.50
C VAL A 95 -19.96 -2.76 -20.71
N GLY A 96 -21.15 -2.55 -21.27
CA GLY A 96 -22.08 -3.65 -21.59
C GLY A 96 -23.51 -3.20 -21.93
N PRO A 97 -24.51 -4.12 -21.86
CA PRO A 97 -24.45 -5.40 -21.16
C PRO A 97 -23.67 -6.50 -21.87
N GLU A 98 -23.42 -6.40 -23.17
CA GLU A 98 -22.57 -7.33 -23.91
C GLU A 98 -21.24 -6.68 -24.29
N PHE A 99 -20.19 -7.48 -24.35
CA PHE A 99 -18.95 -7.10 -25.03
C PHE A 99 -19.16 -7.10 -26.55
N ASN A 100 -18.17 -6.60 -27.30
CA ASN A 100 -18.23 -6.57 -28.78
C ASN A 100 -18.34 -7.96 -29.42
N ASP A 101 -18.03 -9.03 -28.67
CA ASP A 101 -18.12 -10.43 -29.09
C ASP A 101 -19.46 -11.10 -28.69
N GLY A 102 -20.40 -10.36 -28.09
CA GLY A 102 -21.72 -10.85 -27.67
C GLY A 102 -21.74 -11.56 -26.32
N ARG A 103 -20.60 -11.72 -25.62
CA ARG A 103 -20.60 -12.26 -24.25
C ARG A 103 -21.22 -11.25 -23.29
N LEU A 104 -22.03 -11.75 -22.36
CA LEU A 104 -22.58 -10.94 -21.27
C LEU A 104 -21.44 -10.45 -20.35
N ASN A 105 -21.44 -9.16 -20.06
CA ASN A 105 -20.71 -8.56 -18.95
C ASN A 105 -21.66 -8.28 -17.78
N PRO A 106 -21.69 -9.14 -16.74
CA PRO A 106 -22.49 -8.91 -15.54
C PRO A 106 -22.14 -7.60 -14.83
N PHE A 107 -20.88 -7.18 -14.93
CA PHE A 107 -20.40 -5.98 -14.25
C PHE A 107 -20.81 -4.68 -14.93
N SER A 108 -21.49 -4.72 -16.07
CA SER A 108 -22.23 -3.55 -16.57
C SER A 108 -23.39 -3.17 -15.64
N ASN A 109 -23.96 -4.16 -14.92
CA ASN A 109 -25.04 -3.96 -13.95
C ASN A 109 -24.51 -3.39 -12.62
N ARG A 110 -25.00 -2.21 -12.24
CA ARG A 110 -24.61 -1.52 -11.00
C ARG A 110 -24.92 -2.33 -9.74
N LYS A 111 -26.05 -3.04 -9.69
CA LYS A 111 -26.45 -3.82 -8.52
C LYS A 111 -25.55 -5.03 -8.33
N ILE A 112 -25.11 -5.68 -9.42
CA ILE A 112 -24.12 -6.76 -9.35
C ILE A 112 -22.79 -6.21 -8.81
N ARG A 113 -22.31 -5.06 -9.30
CA ARG A 113 -21.09 -4.42 -8.75
C ARG A 113 -21.25 -4.04 -7.27
N GLU A 114 -22.40 -3.52 -6.87
CA GLU A 114 -22.69 -3.20 -5.47
C GLU A 114 -22.71 -4.47 -4.60
N ALA A 115 -23.26 -5.58 -5.13
CA ALA A 115 -23.31 -6.88 -4.48
C ALA A 115 -21.91 -7.42 -4.12
N MET A 116 -20.89 -7.10 -4.92
CA MET A 116 -19.51 -7.49 -4.64
C MET A 116 -18.97 -6.92 -3.33
N ASN A 117 -19.50 -5.79 -2.83
CA ASN A 117 -19.11 -5.28 -1.52
C ASN A 117 -19.54 -6.20 -0.38
N TYR A 118 -20.68 -6.87 -0.51
CA TYR A 118 -21.16 -7.86 0.45
C TYR A 118 -20.44 -9.20 0.31
N LEU A 119 -19.98 -9.54 -0.90
CA LEU A 119 -19.38 -10.84 -1.19
C LEU A 119 -17.96 -11.00 -0.66
N LEU A 120 -17.22 -9.90 -0.50
CA LEU A 120 -15.81 -9.92 -0.11
C LEU A 120 -15.69 -9.80 1.41
N ASP A 121 -15.24 -10.89 2.05
CA ASP A 121 -14.88 -10.90 3.46
C ASP A 121 -13.53 -10.19 3.67
N ARG A 122 -13.60 -8.88 3.88
CA ARG A 122 -12.40 -8.03 4.03
C ARG A 122 -11.65 -8.30 5.34
N ASP A 123 -12.35 -8.72 6.38
CA ASP A 123 -11.73 -9.10 7.65
C ASP A 123 -10.93 -10.39 7.47
N TYR A 124 -11.51 -11.41 6.83
CA TYR A 124 -10.80 -12.63 6.47
C TYR A 124 -9.57 -12.33 5.60
N ILE A 125 -9.69 -11.50 4.57
CA ILE A 125 -8.54 -11.12 3.73
C ILE A 125 -7.45 -10.45 4.57
N ALA A 126 -7.81 -9.47 5.40
CA ALA A 126 -6.85 -8.76 6.23
C ALA A 126 -6.11 -9.69 7.22
N GLN A 127 -6.83 -10.65 7.81
CA GLN A 127 -6.26 -11.56 8.80
C GLN A 127 -5.51 -12.73 8.17
N GLU A 128 -6.13 -13.45 7.25
CA GLU A 128 -5.62 -14.73 6.75
C GLU A 128 -4.68 -14.57 5.56
N VAL A 129 -4.91 -13.57 4.70
CA VAL A 129 -4.06 -13.34 3.52
C VAL A 129 -2.90 -12.41 3.84
N TYR A 130 -3.17 -11.32 4.56
CA TYR A 130 -2.16 -10.32 4.94
C TYR A 130 -1.55 -10.56 6.33
N GLY A 131 -1.98 -11.59 7.07
CA GLY A 131 -1.45 -11.88 8.41
C GLY A 131 -1.61 -10.73 9.41
N GLY A 132 -2.68 -9.92 9.26
CA GLY A 132 -2.94 -8.75 10.10
C GLY A 132 -2.18 -7.48 9.69
N LEU A 133 -1.40 -7.51 8.60
CA LEU A 133 -0.66 -6.34 8.09
C LEU A 133 -1.51 -5.42 7.19
N ALA A 134 -2.79 -5.75 6.99
CA ALA A 134 -3.75 -4.92 6.28
C ALA A 134 -4.93 -4.55 7.18
N VAL A 135 -5.65 -3.49 6.78
CA VAL A 135 -6.92 -3.08 7.41
C VAL A 135 -8.04 -3.12 6.38
N PRO A 136 -9.24 -3.62 6.76
CA PRO A 136 -10.42 -3.56 5.90
C PRO A 136 -10.71 -2.13 5.43
N LYS A 137 -11.03 -1.99 4.14
CA LYS A 137 -11.33 -0.70 3.52
C LYS A 137 -12.63 -0.79 2.73
N TYR A 138 -13.59 0.05 3.09
CA TYR A 138 -14.94 0.09 2.51
C TYR A 138 -15.19 1.33 1.66
N THR A 139 -14.40 2.39 1.86
CA THR A 139 -14.52 3.67 1.15
C THR A 139 -13.14 4.12 0.67
N ILE A 140 -13.04 5.33 0.10
CA ILE A 140 -11.75 5.92 -0.24
C ILE A 140 -10.87 6.19 1.01
N MET A 141 -11.48 6.30 2.20
CA MET A 141 -10.80 6.52 3.48
C MET A 141 -10.83 5.26 4.35
N ASN A 142 -9.86 5.15 5.26
CA ASN A 142 -9.88 4.21 6.38
C ASN A 142 -9.74 4.97 7.70
N SER A 143 -9.94 4.27 8.82
CA SER A 143 -9.92 4.87 10.17
C SER A 143 -8.58 5.45 10.61
N ARG A 144 -7.50 5.26 9.84
CA ARG A 144 -6.17 5.83 10.10
C ARG A 144 -5.99 7.21 9.46
N PHE A 145 -6.92 7.65 8.61
CA PHE A 145 -6.83 8.93 7.92
C PHE A 145 -7.43 10.02 8.81
N ALA A 146 -6.75 11.18 8.92
CA ALA A 146 -7.26 12.29 9.72
C ALA A 146 -8.65 12.76 9.24
N ASP A 147 -8.90 12.75 7.93
CA ASP A 147 -10.19 13.14 7.34
C ASP A 147 -11.32 12.15 7.65
N TYR A 148 -11.01 10.89 8.01
CA TYR A 148 -12.04 9.93 8.41
C TYR A 148 -12.84 10.44 9.61
N ALA A 149 -12.17 11.10 10.58
CA ALA A 149 -12.81 11.66 11.76
C ALA A 149 -13.87 12.74 11.42
N ARG A 150 -13.71 13.42 10.27
CA ARG A 150 -14.65 14.45 9.81
C ARG A 150 -15.96 13.88 9.26
N VAL A 151 -15.96 12.62 8.85
CA VAL A 151 -17.12 11.93 8.25
C VAL A 151 -17.44 10.62 8.95
N VAL A 152 -17.02 10.48 10.21
CA VAL A 152 -17.02 9.21 10.94
C VAL A 152 -18.40 8.55 10.99
N GLU A 153 -19.46 9.32 11.21
CA GLU A 153 -20.83 8.79 11.27
C GLU A 153 -21.25 8.15 9.94
N THR A 154 -21.01 8.85 8.82
CA THR A 154 -21.31 8.34 7.48
C THR A 154 -20.42 7.15 7.11
N ALA A 155 -19.13 7.22 7.42
CA ALA A 155 -18.18 6.14 7.14
C ALA A 155 -18.58 4.86 7.90
N ARG A 156 -18.88 4.96 9.20
CA ARG A 156 -19.33 3.82 10.01
C ARG A 156 -20.66 3.26 9.54
N ALA A 157 -21.61 4.11 9.16
CA ALA A 157 -22.87 3.65 8.59
C ALA A 157 -22.67 2.85 7.29
N LEU A 158 -21.73 3.27 6.42
CA LEU A 158 -21.39 2.55 5.20
C LEU A 158 -20.66 1.23 5.48
N GLU A 159 -19.72 1.21 6.43
CA GLU A 159 -19.02 0.00 6.87
C GLU A 159 -20.00 -1.05 7.39
N ILE A 160 -20.98 -0.64 8.21
CA ILE A 160 -22.05 -1.53 8.67
C ILE A 160 -22.94 -1.96 7.50
N LYS A 161 -23.34 -1.01 6.65
CA LYS A 161 -24.23 -1.28 5.51
C LYS A 161 -23.63 -2.29 4.54
N TYR A 162 -22.31 -2.28 4.35
CA TYR A 162 -21.58 -3.11 3.37
C TYR A 162 -20.70 -4.17 4.04
N GLY A 163 -20.98 -4.50 5.31
CA GLY A 163 -20.36 -5.64 5.97
C GLY A 163 -20.57 -6.94 5.20
N TYR A 164 -19.68 -7.90 5.40
CA TYR A 164 -19.70 -9.18 4.69
C TYR A 164 -21.04 -9.90 4.89
N ASP A 165 -21.69 -10.24 3.78
CA ASP A 165 -22.95 -10.96 3.72
C ASP A 165 -23.02 -11.72 2.39
N LYS A 166 -22.40 -12.91 2.38
CA LYS A 166 -22.29 -13.74 1.19
C LYS A 166 -23.64 -14.17 0.63
N GLU A 167 -24.60 -14.49 1.49
CA GLU A 167 -25.92 -14.95 1.07
C GLU A 167 -26.66 -13.82 0.35
N LYS A 168 -26.71 -12.63 0.95
CA LYS A 168 -27.29 -11.44 0.31
C LYS A 168 -26.62 -11.12 -1.02
N ALA A 169 -25.30 -11.19 -1.08
CA ALA A 169 -24.56 -10.95 -2.32
C ALA A 169 -24.99 -11.94 -3.42
N ILE A 170 -25.01 -13.24 -3.11
CA ILE A 170 -25.38 -14.30 -4.06
C ILE A 170 -26.83 -14.14 -4.52
N ASN A 171 -27.74 -13.77 -3.63
CA ASN A 171 -29.15 -13.55 -3.96
C ASN A 171 -29.33 -12.38 -4.93
N ILE A 172 -28.70 -11.22 -4.63
CA ILE A 172 -28.73 -10.05 -5.53
C ILE A 172 -28.12 -10.39 -6.89
N ILE A 173 -26.96 -11.06 -6.91
CA ILE A 173 -26.30 -11.45 -8.17
C ILE A 173 -27.21 -12.39 -8.95
N ALA A 174 -27.83 -13.39 -8.31
CA ALA A 174 -28.67 -14.34 -9.01
C ALA A 174 -29.93 -13.71 -9.61
N GLU A 175 -30.61 -12.84 -8.86
CA GLU A 175 -31.77 -12.09 -9.35
C GLU A 175 -31.40 -11.26 -10.59
N GLU A 176 -30.30 -10.51 -10.51
CA GLU A 176 -29.88 -9.64 -11.59
C GLU A 176 -29.33 -10.40 -12.81
N MET A 177 -28.66 -11.54 -12.60
CA MET A 177 -28.23 -12.41 -13.70
C MET A 177 -29.42 -12.95 -14.49
N VAL A 178 -30.47 -13.40 -13.81
CA VAL A 178 -31.73 -13.84 -14.46
C VAL A 178 -32.40 -12.68 -15.20
N ALA A 179 -32.46 -11.49 -14.59
CA ALA A 179 -33.02 -10.30 -15.23
C ALA A 179 -32.23 -9.88 -16.49
N MET A 180 -30.94 -10.19 -16.54
CA MET A 180 -30.06 -9.97 -17.71
C MET A 180 -30.17 -11.08 -18.77
N GLY A 181 -31.07 -12.05 -18.60
CA GLY A 181 -31.29 -13.15 -19.55
C GLY A 181 -30.28 -14.30 -19.41
N ALA A 182 -29.51 -14.34 -18.32
CA ALA A 182 -28.65 -15.47 -18.01
C ALA A 182 -29.42 -16.53 -17.21
N GLU A 183 -29.02 -17.78 -17.39
CA GLU A 183 -29.56 -18.93 -16.67
C GLU A 183 -28.46 -19.69 -15.94
N LYS A 184 -28.81 -20.37 -14.85
CA LYS A 184 -27.84 -21.15 -14.07
C LYS A 184 -27.93 -22.62 -14.45
N VAL A 185 -26.94 -23.11 -15.20
CA VAL A 185 -26.83 -24.50 -15.66
C VAL A 185 -25.68 -25.17 -14.91
N ASN A 186 -25.95 -26.27 -14.20
CA ASN A 186 -24.95 -27.02 -13.42
C ASN A 186 -24.09 -26.15 -12.48
N GLY A 187 -24.72 -25.15 -11.85
CA GLY A 187 -24.06 -24.23 -10.92
C GLY A 187 -23.28 -23.07 -11.56
N LYS A 188 -23.19 -23.01 -12.90
CA LYS A 188 -22.54 -21.93 -13.64
C LYS A 188 -23.56 -21.08 -14.39
N TRP A 189 -23.28 -19.79 -14.51
CA TRP A 189 -24.12 -18.89 -15.31
C TRP A 189 -23.83 -19.06 -16.80
N HIS A 190 -24.89 -19.10 -17.59
CA HIS A 190 -24.86 -19.17 -19.04
C HIS A 190 -25.71 -18.04 -19.62
N TYR A 191 -25.27 -17.48 -20.74
CA TYR A 191 -25.99 -16.47 -21.52
C TYR A 191 -25.90 -16.85 -23.00
N ASN A 192 -27.03 -16.87 -23.71
CA ASN A 192 -27.11 -17.30 -25.12
C ASN A 192 -26.42 -18.66 -25.37
N GLY A 193 -26.63 -19.63 -24.46
CA GLY A 193 -26.05 -20.98 -24.55
C GLY A 193 -24.57 -21.08 -24.17
N SER A 194 -23.88 -19.97 -23.94
CA SER A 194 -22.44 -19.93 -23.60
C SER A 194 -22.21 -19.60 -22.13
N PRO A 195 -21.19 -20.19 -21.46
CA PRO A 195 -20.84 -19.80 -20.09
C PRO A 195 -20.50 -18.29 -20.00
N VAL A 196 -20.93 -17.65 -18.92
CA VAL A 196 -20.53 -16.29 -18.57
C VAL A 196 -19.13 -16.35 -17.94
N VAL A 197 -18.14 -15.78 -18.64
CA VAL A 197 -16.71 -15.73 -18.27
C VAL A 197 -16.14 -14.33 -18.34
#